data_AF-A0A6V7KCE2-F1
#
_entry.id   AF-A0A6V7KCE2-F1
#
_cell.length_a   1.000
_cell.length_b   1.000
_cell.length_c   1.000
_cell.angle_alpha   90.00
_cell.angle_beta   90.00
_cell.angle_gamma   90.00
#
_symmetry.space_group_name_H-M   'P 1'
#
loop_
_entity.id
_entity.type
_entity.pdbx_description
1 polymer ?
#
loop_
_entity_poly.entity_id
_entity_poly.type
_entity_poly.pdbx_seq_one_letter_code
_entity_poly.pdbx_strand_id
1 'polypeptide(L)'
;LPTGSSPLEAYKALIVMHNAGLVSFKHVVTFNMDEYVGLPAAHPQSYHTFMYENFFNHVDIRQENINLLNGNAPDVVAECQRYEDKMASYGKIHLFMGG
;
A
#
# COMPACT_ATOMS: atom_id res chain seq x y z
N LEU A 1 -4.10 -2.87 -2.67
CA LEU A 1 -2.85 -3.51 -3.13
C LEU A 1 -2.55 -4.69 -2.22
N PRO A 2 -2.26 -5.87 -2.77
CA PRO A 2 -1.96 -7.07 -2.01
C PRO A 2 -0.47 -7.17 -1.69
N THR A 3 -0.14 -7.93 -0.65
CA THR A 3 1.23 -8.40 -0.37
C THR A 3 1.36 -9.88 -0.73
N GLY A 4 2.46 -10.53 -0.31
CA GLY A 4 2.73 -11.94 -0.61
C GLY A 4 3.50 -12.15 -1.90
N SER A 5 3.67 -13.41 -2.30
CA SER A 5 4.51 -13.77 -3.45
C SER A 5 3.85 -13.48 -4.80
N SER A 6 2.53 -13.68 -4.90
CA SER A 6 1.76 -13.49 -6.14
C SER A 6 1.96 -12.12 -6.82
N PRO A 7 1.94 -10.96 -6.11
CA PRO A 7 2.08 -9.67 -6.76
C PRO A 7 3.53 -9.23 -7.07
N LEU A 8 4.56 -9.98 -6.67
CA LEU A 8 5.97 -9.54 -6.79
C LEU A 8 6.38 -9.24 -8.24
N GLU A 9 6.02 -10.11 -9.18
CA GLU A 9 6.35 -9.88 -10.60
C GLU A 9 5.57 -8.71 -11.19
N ALA A 10 4.34 -8.46 -10.72
CA ALA A 10 3.57 -7.29 -11.12
C ALA A 10 4.24 -6.00 -10.63
N TYR A 11 4.72 -5.95 -9.37
CA TYR A 11 5.44 -4.78 -8.86
C TYR A 11 6.74 -4.53 -9.62
N LYS A 12 7.53 -5.57 -9.91
CA LYS A 12 8.74 -5.45 -10.75
C LYS A 12 8.42 -4.86 -12.12
N ALA A 13 7.37 -5.34 -12.78
CA ALA A 13 6.97 -4.83 -14.08
C ALA A 13 6.53 -3.35 -14.02
N LEU A 14 5.76 -2.96 -13.00
CA LEU A 14 5.33 -1.58 -12.80
C LEU A 14 6.52 -0.64 -12.57
N ILE A 15 7.53 -1.07 -11.81
CA ILE A 15 8.77 -0.32 -11.60
C ILE A 15 9.53 -0.13 -12.93
N VAL A 16 9.64 -1.19 -13.73
CA VAL A 16 10.28 -1.10 -15.06
C VAL A 16 9.53 -0.12 -15.97
N MET A 17 8.19 -0.18 -16.00
CA MET A 17 7.37 0.75 -16.79
C MET A 17 7.52 2.19 -16.29
N HIS A 18 7.60 2.39 -14.98
CA HIS A 18 7.83 3.71 -14.39
C HIS A 18 9.19 4.29 -14.79
N ASN A 19 10.26 3.51 -14.65
CA ASN A 19 11.62 3.91 -15.02
C ASN A 19 11.76 4.19 -16.53
N ALA A 20 10.95 3.54 -17.35
CA ALA A 20 10.84 3.80 -18.79
C ALA A 20 9.97 5.03 -19.14
N GLY A 21 9.39 5.72 -18.15
CA GLY A 21 8.53 6.89 -18.34
C GLY A 21 7.13 6.58 -18.89
N LEU A 22 6.71 5.31 -18.85
CA LEU A 22 5.40 4.87 -19.39
C LEU A 22 4.25 5.10 -18.40
N VAL A 23 4.55 5.19 -17.10
CA VAL A 23 3.57 5.41 -16.04
C VAL A 23 4.15 6.27 -14.92
N SER A 24 3.31 7.09 -14.29
CA SER A 24 3.63 7.89 -13.10
C SER A 24 2.61 7.61 -12.01
N PHE A 25 3.10 7.53 -10.77
CA PHE A 25 2.35 7.31 -9.54
C PHE A 25 2.16 8.60 -8.73
N LYS A 26 2.65 9.74 -9.22
CA LYS A 26 2.55 11.05 -8.55
C LYS A 26 1.14 11.44 -8.11
N HIS A 27 0.13 11.00 -8.86
CA HIS A 27 -1.29 11.26 -8.59
C HIS A 27 -2.08 9.98 -8.28
N VAL A 28 -1.39 8.87 -8.05
CA VAL A 28 -2.01 7.61 -7.63
C VAL A 28 -2.10 7.60 -6.10
N VAL A 29 -3.27 7.20 -5.59
CA VAL A 29 -3.54 6.95 -4.16
C VAL A 29 -3.67 5.44 -3.96
N THR A 30 -2.97 4.90 -2.97
CA THR A 30 -2.96 3.45 -2.69
C THR A 30 -3.60 3.16 -1.35
N PHE A 31 -4.26 2.00 -1.29
CA PHE A 31 -4.77 1.38 -0.08
C PHE A 31 -4.32 -0.09 -0.10
N ASN A 32 -3.62 -0.55 0.93
CA ASN A 32 -3.32 -1.96 1.13
C ASN A 32 -4.49 -2.72 1.78
N MET A 33 -4.50 -4.04 1.60
CA MET A 33 -5.58 -4.92 2.07
C MET A 33 -5.58 -5.09 3.59
N ASP A 34 -4.41 -5.30 4.16
CA ASP A 34 -4.23 -5.80 5.51
C ASP A 34 -2.87 -5.36 6.09
N GLU A 35 -2.71 -5.56 7.40
CA GLU A 35 -1.46 -5.48 8.14
C GLU A 35 -1.56 -6.40 9.38
N TYR A 36 -0.43 -6.92 9.86
CA TYR A 36 -0.39 -7.71 11.09
C TYR A 36 -0.65 -6.87 12.34
N VAL A 37 -1.51 -7.37 13.22
CA VAL A 37 -1.74 -6.77 14.55
C VAL A 37 -0.57 -7.08 15.48
N GLY A 38 -0.04 -6.05 16.15
CA GLY A 38 1.03 -6.19 17.16
C GLY A 38 2.44 -6.39 16.60
N LEU A 39 2.59 -6.44 15.27
CA LEU A 39 3.91 -6.54 14.63
C LEU A 39 4.46 -5.12 14.39
N PRO A 40 5.67 -4.77 14.84
CA PRO A 40 6.25 -3.46 14.58
C PRO A 40 6.29 -3.15 13.07
N ALA A 41 5.91 -1.94 12.66
CA ALA A 41 5.91 -1.54 11.25
C ALA A 41 7.31 -1.54 10.60
N ALA A 42 8.38 -1.48 11.40
CA ALA A 42 9.76 -1.61 10.95
C ALA A 42 10.25 -3.06 10.88
N HIS A 43 9.42 -4.03 11.29
CA HIS A 43 9.78 -5.44 11.22
C HIS A 43 9.95 -5.85 9.74
N PRO A 44 10.97 -6.65 9.38
CA PRO A 44 11.22 -7.04 7.99
C PRO A 44 10.06 -7.77 7.31
N GLN A 45 9.21 -8.43 8.11
CA GLN A 45 8.05 -9.18 7.62
C GLN A 45 6.71 -8.44 7.78
N SER A 46 6.72 -7.17 8.22
CA SER A 46 5.49 -6.36 8.19
C SER A 46 5.10 -6.04 6.75
N TYR A 47 3.80 -5.86 6.51
CA TYR A 47 3.33 -5.49 5.18
C TYR A 47 3.70 -4.06 4.83
N HIS A 48 3.87 -3.19 5.83
CA HIS A 48 4.56 -1.92 5.69
C HIS A 48 5.95 -2.10 5.05
N THR A 49 6.87 -2.83 5.68
CA THR A 49 8.22 -3.05 5.13
C THR A 49 8.17 -3.69 3.74
N PHE A 50 7.35 -4.73 3.56
CA PHE A 50 7.18 -5.39 2.26
C PHE A 50 6.85 -4.39 1.14
N MET A 51 5.88 -3.49 1.36
CA MET A 51 5.46 -2.54 0.32
C MET A 51 6.52 -1.49 -0.01
N TYR A 52 7.25 -1.00 1.01
CA TYR A 52 8.34 -0.05 0.78
C TYR A 52 9.51 -0.71 0.05
N GLU A 53 9.91 -1.92 0.46
CA GLU A 53 11.01 -2.64 -0.17
C GLU A 53 10.71 -3.06 -1.61
N ASN A 54 9.49 -3.50 -1.89
CA ASN A 54 9.14 -4.10 -3.19
C ASN A 54 8.47 -3.12 -4.16
N PHE A 55 8.01 -1.95 -3.72
CA PHE A 55 7.29 -1.03 -4.59
C PHE A 55 7.50 0.46 -4.30
N PHE A 56 7.11 0.96 -3.13
CA PHE A 56 6.99 2.41 -2.91
C PHE A 56 8.31 3.18 -2.97
N ASN A 57 9.45 2.56 -2.60
CA ASN A 57 10.76 3.20 -2.72
C ASN A 57 11.28 3.34 -4.16
N HIS A 58 10.61 2.71 -5.14
CA HIS A 58 11.09 2.60 -6.52
C HIS A 58 10.23 3.39 -7.52
N VAL A 59 9.24 4.14 -7.04
CA VAL A 59 8.31 4.90 -7.89
C VAL A 59 8.07 6.31 -7.33
N ASP A 60 7.58 7.22 -8.18
CA ASP A 60 7.30 8.62 -7.84
C ASP A 60 5.98 8.85 -7.06
N ILE A 61 5.51 7.85 -6.30
CA ILE A 61 4.33 7.99 -5.44
C ILE A 61 4.64 8.96 -4.29
N ARG A 62 3.66 9.79 -3.93
CA ARG A 62 3.80 10.72 -2.82
C ARG A 62 3.43 10.04 -1.50
N GLN A 63 4.15 10.38 -0.43
CA GLN A 63 3.95 9.74 0.87
C GLN A 63 2.53 9.96 1.41
N GLU A 64 1.93 11.13 1.20
CA GLU A 64 0.56 11.44 1.61
C GLU A 64 -0.51 10.62 0.86
N ASN A 65 -0.15 9.98 -0.24
CA ASN A 65 -1.02 9.14 -1.05
C ASN A 65 -0.96 7.66 -0.68
N ILE A 66 -0.02 7.27 0.20
CA ILE A 66 0.13 5.89 0.67
C ILE A 66 -0.75 5.69 1.91
N ASN A 67 -1.73 4.79 1.82
CA ASN A 67 -2.57 4.41 2.95
C ASN A 67 -2.32 2.94 3.30
N LEU A 68 -1.86 2.71 4.52
CA LEU A 68 -1.66 1.40 5.13
C LEU A 68 -2.44 1.36 6.45
N LEU A 69 -2.91 0.17 6.85
CA LEU A 69 -3.51 -0.05 8.16
C LEU A 69 -2.43 0.03 9.24
N ASN A 70 -2.74 0.64 10.38
CA ASN A 70 -1.88 0.61 11.56
C ASN A 70 -2.26 -0.57 12.46
N GLY A 71 -1.57 -1.71 12.27
CA GLY A 71 -1.74 -2.90 13.11
C GLY A 71 -1.35 -2.72 14.59
N ASN A 72 -0.75 -1.58 14.97
CA ASN A 72 -0.40 -1.25 16.35
C ASN A 72 -1.22 -0.08 16.90
N ALA A 73 -2.35 0.26 16.26
CA ALA A 73 -3.26 1.25 16.79
C ALA A 73 -3.79 0.81 18.18
N PRO A 74 -3.96 1.74 19.14
CA PRO A 74 -4.48 1.41 20.47
C PRO A 74 -5.94 0.93 20.45
N ASP A 75 -6.70 1.35 19.43
CA ASP A 75 -8.05 0.89 19.15
C ASP A 75 -8.12 0.44 17.68
N VAL A 76 -8.21 -0.88 17.49
CA VAL A 76 -8.27 -1.51 16.16
C VAL A 76 -9.58 -1.20 15.45
N VAL A 77 -10.69 -1.06 16.18
CA VAL A 77 -12.00 -0.75 15.58
C VAL A 77 -11.99 0.68 15.05
N ALA A 78 -11.44 1.62 15.83
CA ALA A 78 -11.27 3.00 15.40
C ALA A 78 -10.32 3.11 14.19
N GLU A 79 -9.26 2.30 14.12
CA GLU A 79 -8.36 2.26 12.96
C GLU A 79 -9.04 1.74 11.69
N CYS A 80 -9.84 0.67 11.80
CA CYS A 80 -10.62 0.17 10.66
C CYS A 80 -11.60 1.25 10.16
N GLN A 81 -12.31 1.94 11.07
CA GLN A 81 -13.22 3.02 10.69
C GLN A 81 -12.48 4.18 10.03
N ARG A 82 -11.33 4.61 10.58
CA ARG A 82 -10.47 5.64 9.97
C ARG A 82 -10.08 5.26 8.54
N TYR A 83 -9.78 3.99 8.30
CA TYR A 83 -9.37 3.49 6.99
C TYR A 83 -10.53 3.49 5.98
N GLU A 84 -11.71 3.03 6.40
CA GLU A 84 -12.95 3.10 5.61
C GLU A 84 -13.33 4.54 5.27
N ASP A 85 -13.33 5.44 6.26
CA ASP A 85 -13.63 6.86 6.05
C ASP A 85 -12.62 7.51 5.09
N LYS A 86 -11.34 7.14 5.18
CA LYS A 86 -10.30 7.60 4.27
C LYS A 86 -10.54 7.11 2.84
N MET A 87 -10.91 5.85 2.65
CA MET A 87 -11.28 5.33 1.33
C MET A 87 -12.50 6.05 0.77
N ALA A 88 -13.55 6.22 1.57
CA ALA A 88 -14.78 6.92 1.19
C ALA A 88 -14.52 8.39 0.83
N SER A 89 -13.55 9.05 1.46
CA SER A 89 -13.18 10.44 1.14
C SER A 89 -12.66 10.64 -0.29
N TYR A 90 -12.18 9.57 -0.95
CA TYR A 90 -11.79 9.57 -2.37
C TYR A 90 -12.89 9.05 -3.30
N GLY A 91 -14.08 8.74 -2.78
CA GLY A 91 -15.22 8.20 -3.52
C GLY A 91 -15.16 6.67 -3.63
N LYS A 92 -14.27 6.12 -4.45
CA LYS A 92 -14.16 4.67 -4.65
C LYS A 92 -12.75 4.21 -5.01
N ILE A 93 -12.46 2.94 -4.74
CA ILE A 93 -11.30 2.27 -5.33
C ILE A 93 -11.59 1.98 -6.81
N HIS A 94 -10.72 2.47 -7.70
CA HIS A 94 -10.87 2.30 -9.15
C HIS A 94 -10.47 0.90 -9.62
N LEU A 95 -9.40 0.36 -9.04
CA LEU A 95 -8.89 -0.96 -9.33
C LEU A 95 -8.36 -1.56 -8.02
N PHE A 96 -8.88 -2.74 -7.69
CA PHE A 96 -8.44 -3.49 -6.51
C PHE A 96 -7.76 -4.78 -6.98
N MET A 97 -6.43 -4.81 -6.92
CA MET A 97 -5.64 -6.02 -7.18
C MET A 97 -5.62 -6.90 -5.92
N GLY A 98 -5.79 -8.20 -6.08
CA GLY A 98 -5.76 -9.22 -5.03
C GLY A 98 -5.01 -10.47 -5.49
N GLY A 99 -4.84 -11.45 -4.60
CA GLY A 99 -4.17 -12.72 -4.84
C GLY A 99 -4.73 -13.84 -3.98
#